data_AF-A0A7S9D2J5-F1
#
_entry.id   AF-A0A7S9D2J5-F1
#
_cell.length_a   1.000
_cell.length_b   1.000
_cell.length_c   1.000
_cell.angle_alpha   90.00
_cell.angle_beta   90.00
_cell.angle_gamma   90.00
#
_symmetry.space_group_name_H-M   'P 1'
#
loop_
_entity.id
_entity.type
_entity.pdbx_description
1 polymer ?
#
loop_
_entity_poly.entity_id
_entity_poly.type
_entity_poly.pdbx_seq_one_letter_code
_entity_poly.pdbx_strand_id
1 'polypeptide(L)'
;MQPASRFDTTFLHLDALISDLQWRIQMLDADIREEEDKAGNADPGSATYSMLAQTMRTRRDNLRASIALLEDRLPADHAQAA
;
A
#
# COMPACT_ATOMS: atom_id res chain seq x y z
N MET A 1 -19.06 6.16 31.24
CA MET A 1 -18.37 5.99 29.94
C MET A 1 -17.08 6.80 30.02
N GLN A 2 -15.92 6.15 30.08
CA GLN A 2 -14.63 6.86 30.04
C GLN A 2 -14.39 7.33 28.59
N PRO A 3 -13.86 8.55 28.37
CA PRO A 3 -13.46 8.96 27.03
C PRO A 3 -12.30 8.06 26.57
N ALA A 4 -12.41 7.49 25.37
CA ALA A 4 -11.30 6.78 24.74
C ALA A 4 -10.04 7.66 24.78
N SER A 5 -8.90 7.08 25.13
CA SER A 5 -7.65 7.83 25.18
C SER A 5 -7.39 8.42 23.80
N ARG A 6 -6.94 9.68 23.73
CA ARG A 6 -6.57 10.32 22.45
C ARG A 6 -5.53 9.49 21.67
N PHE A 7 -4.72 8.72 22.40
CA PHE A 7 -3.76 7.78 21.85
C PHE A 7 -4.44 6.60 21.14
N ASP A 8 -5.43 5.95 21.77
CA ASP A 8 -6.19 4.85 21.18
C ASP A 8 -6.86 5.26 19.86
N THR A 9 -7.46 6.46 19.82
CA THR A 9 -8.08 7.00 18.58
C THR A 9 -7.04 7.23 17.48
N THR A 10 -5.81 7.61 17.84
CA THR A 10 -4.73 7.84 16.86
C THR A 10 -4.23 6.53 16.28
N PHE A 11 -4.11 5.48 17.10
CA PHE A 11 -3.72 4.14 16.64
C PHE A 11 -4.77 3.52 15.73
N LEU A 12 -6.05 3.56 16.13
CA LEU A 12 -7.16 3.10 15.27
C LEU A 12 -7.19 3.82 13.91
N HIS A 13 -6.84 5.11 13.88
CA HIS A 13 -6.75 5.85 12.62
C HIS A 13 -5.57 5.41 11.75
N LEU A 14 -4.41 5.11 12.38
CA LEU A 14 -3.25 4.59 11.66
C LEU A 14 -3.51 3.20 11.09
N ASP A 15 -4.14 2.30 11.85
CA ASP A 15 -4.49 0.96 11.38
C ASP A 15 -5.48 1.02 10.19
N ALA A 16 -6.49 1.88 10.28
CA ALA A 16 -7.42 2.10 9.18
C ALA A 16 -6.73 2.68 7.93
N LEU A 17 -5.79 3.60 8.12
CA LEU A 17 -5.01 4.18 7.03
C LEU A 17 -4.10 3.13 6.37
N ILE A 18 -3.39 2.32 7.16
CA ILE A 18 -2.55 1.23 6.65
C ILE A 18 -3.38 0.24 5.86
N SER A 19 -4.54 -0.17 6.39
CA SER A 19 -5.46 -1.08 5.70
C SER A 19 -5.94 -0.52 4.35
N ASP A 20 -6.29 0.77 4.29
CA ASP A 20 -6.67 1.44 3.03
C ASP A 20 -5.51 1.45 2.01
N LEU A 21 -4.29 1.76 2.46
CA LEU A 21 -3.11 1.77 1.60
C LEU A 21 -2.76 0.37 1.08
N GLN A 22 -2.90 -0.66 1.91
CA GLN A 22 -2.74 -2.06 1.50
C GLN A 22 -3.77 -2.46 0.45
N TRP A 23 -5.04 -2.07 0.63
CA TRP A 23 -6.08 -2.32 -0.37
C TRP A 23 -5.79 -1.61 -1.70
N ARG A 24 -5.28 -0.37 -1.66
CA ARG A 24 -4.83 0.34 -2.88
C ARG A 24 -3.67 -0.34 -3.59
N ILE A 25 -2.74 -0.94 -2.84
CA ILE A 25 -1.65 -1.75 -3.44
C ILE A 25 -2.24 -2.94 -4.20
N GLN A 26 -3.23 -3.63 -3.63
CA GLN A 26 -3.88 -4.77 -4.30
C GLN A 26 -4.58 -4.35 -5.60
N MET A 27 -5.26 -3.20 -5.60
CA MET A 27 -5.85 -2.64 -6.82
C MET A 27 -4.79 -2.30 -7.87
N LEU A 28 -3.69 -1.64 -7.47
CA LEU A 28 -2.60 -1.33 -8.38
C LEU A 28 -1.95 -2.61 -8.95
N ASP A 29 -1.81 -3.66 -8.14
CA ASP A 29 -1.30 -4.94 -8.63
C ASP A 29 -2.26 -5.60 -9.64
N ALA A 30 -3.57 -5.39 -9.53
CA ALA A 30 -4.54 -5.82 -10.54
C ALA A 30 -4.44 -4.98 -11.82
N ASP A 31 -4.39 -3.64 -11.68
CA ASP A 31 -4.26 -2.72 -12.82
C ASP A 31 -2.95 -2.95 -13.60
N ILE A 32 -1.84 -3.22 -12.90
CA ILE A 32 -0.55 -3.55 -13.52
C ILE A 32 -0.68 -4.81 -14.37
N ARG A 33 -1.27 -5.89 -13.82
CA ARG A 33 -1.45 -7.14 -14.57
C ARG A 33 -2.33 -6.94 -15.79
N GLU A 34 -3.43 -6.20 -15.66
CA GLU A 34 -4.32 -5.91 -16.77
C GLU A 34 -3.60 -5.13 -17.88
N GLU A 35 -2.78 -4.14 -17.51
CA GLU A 35 -1.98 -3.37 -18.47
C GLU A 35 -0.87 -4.21 -19.12
N GLU A 36 -0.19 -5.06 -18.36
CA GLU A 36 0.83 -5.99 -18.87
C GLU A 36 0.23 -7.00 -19.86
N ASP A 37 -0.97 -7.52 -19.57
CA ASP A 37 -1.72 -8.41 -20.47
C ASP A 37 -2.15 -7.68 -21.75
N LYS A 38 -2.63 -6.44 -21.65
CA LYS A 38 -3.00 -5.60 -22.80
C LYS A 38 -1.80 -5.26 -23.68
N ALA A 39 -0.66 -4.94 -23.07
CA ALA A 39 0.58 -4.65 -23.77
C ALA A 39 1.25 -5.91 -24.33
N GLY A 40 0.87 -7.10 -23.84
CA GLY A 40 1.53 -8.37 -24.16
C GLY A 40 2.96 -8.45 -23.65
N ASN A 41 3.32 -7.64 -22.66
CA ASN A 41 4.66 -7.57 -22.11
C ASN A 41 4.62 -7.28 -20.61
N ALA A 42 5.01 -8.29 -19.82
CA ALA A 42 5.10 -8.22 -18.37
C ALA A 42 6.54 -8.08 -17.85
N ASP A 43 7.53 -7.86 -18.72
CA ASP A 43 8.92 -7.64 -18.34
C ASP A 43 9.23 -6.15 -18.15
N PRO A 44 9.42 -5.65 -16.90
CA PRO A 44 9.73 -4.26 -16.64
C PRO A 44 11.12 -3.83 -17.15
N GLY A 45 12.02 -4.79 -17.43
CA GLY A 45 13.34 -4.51 -18.00
C GLY A 45 13.32 -4.34 -19.52
N SER A 46 12.20 -4.67 -20.17
CA SER A 46 12.07 -4.57 -21.62
C SER A 46 11.91 -3.11 -22.06
N ALA A 47 12.57 -2.75 -23.16
CA ALA A 47 12.43 -1.44 -23.80
C ALA A 47 10.99 -1.18 -24.31
N THR A 48 10.18 -2.23 -24.49
CA THR A 48 8.77 -2.13 -24.91
C THR A 48 7.79 -2.22 -23.73
N TYR A 49 8.28 -2.14 -22.50
CA TYR A 49 7.40 -2.17 -21.33
C TYR A 49 6.48 -0.94 -21.28
N SER A 50 5.23 -1.13 -20.84
CA SER A 50 4.27 -0.04 -20.77
C SER A 50 4.72 1.01 -19.75
N MET A 51 4.83 2.26 -20.20
CA MET A 51 5.09 3.41 -19.33
C MET A 51 4.02 3.56 -18.24
N LEU A 52 2.78 3.15 -18.54
CA LEU A 52 1.68 3.17 -17.58
C LEU A 52 1.92 2.12 -16.47
N ALA A 53 2.23 0.88 -16.85
CA ALA A 53 2.57 -0.18 -15.90
C ALA A 53 3.79 0.21 -15.04
N GLN A 54 4.82 0.82 -15.64
CA GLN A 54 5.99 1.32 -14.91
C GLN A 54 5.62 2.41 -13.88
N THR A 55 4.72 3.32 -14.24
CA THR A 55 4.23 4.38 -13.33
C THR A 55 3.45 3.77 -12.18
N MET A 56 2.57 2.80 -12.44
CA MET A 56 1.80 2.10 -11.42
C MET A 56 2.71 1.33 -10.45
N ARG A 57 3.75 0.65 -10.95
CA ARG A 57 4.76 -0.03 -10.12
C ARG A 57 5.47 0.94 -9.19
N THR A 58 5.94 2.07 -9.73
CA THR A 58 6.59 3.12 -8.95
C THR A 58 5.66 3.64 -7.84
N ARG A 59 4.39 3.86 -8.17
CA ARG A 59 3.37 4.29 -7.19
C ARG A 59 3.15 3.25 -6.11
N ARG A 60 3.04 1.97 -6.47
CA ARG A 60 2.89 0.86 -5.53
C ARG A 60 4.08 0.79 -4.56
N ASP A 61 5.29 0.95 -5.07
CA ASP A 61 6.50 0.89 -4.25
C ASP A 61 6.57 2.10 -3.28
N ASN A 62 6.14 3.29 -3.71
CA ASN A 62 5.97 4.45 -2.82
C ASN A 62 4.93 4.20 -1.71
N LEU A 63 3.83 3.52 -2.02
CA LEU A 63 2.81 3.16 -1.03
C LEU A 63 3.36 2.15 -0.02
N ARG A 64 4.12 1.14 -0.47
CA ARG A 64 4.81 0.20 0.43
C ARG A 64 5.79 0.89 1.37
N ALA A 65 6.57 1.84 0.86
CA ALA A 65 7.47 2.64 1.69
C ALA A 65 6.69 3.48 2.72
N SER A 66 5.55 4.05 2.32
CA SER A 66 4.69 4.83 3.21
C SER A 66 4.07 3.96 4.31
N ILE A 67 3.62 2.75 3.98
CA ILE A 67 3.10 1.78 4.96
C ILE A 67 4.18 1.43 5.98
N ALA A 68 5.40 1.09 5.54
CA ALA A 68 6.49 0.77 6.46
C ALA A 68 6.80 1.92 7.44
N LEU A 69 6.72 3.18 6.98
CA LEU A 69 6.88 4.36 7.83
C LEU A 69 5.71 4.59 8.79
N LEU A 70 4.51 4.13 8.46
CA LEU A 70 3.33 4.20 9.34
C LEU A 70 3.35 3.06 10.36
N GLU A 71 3.76 1.85 9.96
CA GLU A 71 3.94 0.68 10.84
C GLU A 71 4.99 0.95 11.91
N ASP A 72 6.10 1.62 11.58
CA ASP A 72 7.13 2.02 12.56
C ASP A 72 6.60 2.99 13.65
N ARG A 73 5.48 3.68 13.37
CA ARG A 73 4.83 4.59 14.34
C ARG A 73 3.80 3.88 15.21
N LEU A 74 3.43 2.64 14.89
CA LEU A 74 2.57 1.83 15.73
C LEU A 74 3.41 1.18 16.84
N PRO A 75 2.95 1.25 18.11
CA PRO A 75 3.62 0.53 19.19
C PRO A 75 3.55 -0.98 18.93
N ALA A 76 4.63 -1.68 19.26
CA ALA A 76 4.77 -3.13 19.06
C ALA A 76 3.60 -3.96 19.64
N ASP A 77 2.92 -3.44 20.66
CA ASP A 77 1.80 -4.07 21.36
C ASP A 77 0.48 -4.05 20.56
N HIS A 78 0.34 -3.14 19.58
CA HIS A 78 -0.84 -3.08 18.67
C HIS A 78 -0.62 -3.83 17.35
N ALA A 79 0.64 -4.02 16.92
CA ALA A 79 0.97 -4.73 15.69
C ALA A 79 0.64 -6.24 15.73
N GLN A 80 0.37 -6.81 16.92
CA GLN A 80 0.11 -8.24 17.12
C GLN A 80 -1.38 -8.62 17.23
N ALA A 81 -2.29 -7.64 17.23
CA ALA A 81 -3.72 -7.85 17.46
C ALA A 81 -4.61 -7.65 16.21
N ALA A 82 -4.02 -7.39 15.04
CA ALA A 82 -4.72 -7.22 13.76
C ALA A 82 -4.54 -8.43 12.84
#